data_AF-A0A2T3JH44-F1
#
_entry.id   AF-A0A2T3JH44-F1
#
_cell.length_a   1.000
_cell.length_b   1.000
_cell.length_c   1.000
_cell.angle_alpha   90.00
_cell.angle_beta   90.00
_cell.angle_gamma   90.00
#
_symmetry.space_group_name_H-M   'P 1'
#
loop_
_entity.id
_entity.type
_entity.pdbx_description
1 polymer ?
#
loop_
_entity_poly.entity_id
_entity_poly.type
_entity_poly.pdbx_seq_one_letter_code
_entity_poly.pdbx_strand_id
1 'polypeptide(L)'
;MEIDAKVIAAMIAVFGLCLSALFASFGYYLRVRMESKKNAKHVLYLLLEIRRSLLTELFDPVAISSRYLTYFSKLLRDKGLDFDESQLPDEFRLLLSNFFEKILGSLCVDIESRLLEPYEKAIFELSKENPIIAHRLRTKDQILQTFDHCKKAIKDSNNILMVKSNEKPLQNHMTDRVSNLRSSVFNKFIDTLDKELLILSKICGGKEFKSCKKLTENKSREKLDNIDFSVFDRQISGFLDPLMDSLKKKPIEKITTAEIV
;
A
#
# COMPACT_ATOMS: atom_id res chain seq x y z
N MET A 1 -56.11 34.71 45.16
CA MET A 1 -56.22 33.79 44.01
C MET A 1 -55.34 32.60 44.35
N GLU A 2 -55.90 31.63 45.09
CA GLU A 2 -55.18 30.41 45.46
C GLU A 2 -55.12 29.52 44.23
N ILE A 3 -53.92 29.31 43.69
CA ILE A 3 -53.72 28.35 42.61
C ILE A 3 -53.85 26.97 43.24
N ASP A 4 -54.89 26.24 42.84
CA ASP A 4 -55.21 24.91 43.34
C ASP A 4 -54.03 23.95 43.10
N ALA A 5 -53.61 23.21 44.13
CA ALA A 5 -52.43 22.35 44.09
C ALA A 5 -52.50 21.31 42.95
N LYS A 6 -53.72 20.95 42.54
CA LYS A 6 -54.00 20.09 41.38
C LYS A 6 -53.54 20.69 40.06
N VAL A 7 -53.67 22.01 39.89
CA VAL A 7 -53.24 22.73 38.68
C VAL A 7 -51.71 22.75 38.59
N ILE A 8 -51.02 22.97 39.72
CA ILE A 8 -49.55 22.94 39.78
C ILE A 8 -49.03 21.53 39.46
N ALA A 9 -49.64 20.49 40.05
CA ALA A 9 -49.28 19.10 39.77
C ALA A 9 -49.51 18.72 38.28
N ALA A 10 -50.60 19.18 37.68
CA ALA A 10 -50.88 18.97 36.26
C ALA A 10 -49.85 19.67 35.36
N MET A 11 -49.43 20.89 35.69
CA MET A 11 -48.38 21.60 34.95
C MET A 11 -47.02 20.88 35.01
N ILE A 12 -46.64 20.37 36.19
CA ILE A 12 -45.39 19.59 36.35
C ILE A 12 -45.46 18.29 35.53
N ALA A 13 -46.60 17.60 35.53
CA ALA A 13 -46.79 16.38 34.74
C ALA A 13 -46.68 16.65 33.23
N VAL A 14 -47.32 17.70 32.73
CA VAL A 14 -47.22 18.11 31.32
C VAL A 14 -45.77 18.50 30.97
N PHE A 15 -45.08 19.23 31.84
CA PHE A 15 -43.68 19.58 31.64
C PHE A 15 -42.78 18.34 31.59
N GLY A 16 -42.99 17.37 32.49
CA GLY A 16 -42.27 16.10 32.49
C GLY A 16 -42.50 15.28 31.22
N LEU A 17 -43.73 15.26 30.70
CA LEU A 17 -44.07 14.62 29.43
C LEU A 17 -43.41 15.33 28.24
N CYS A 18 -43.46 16.67 28.19
CA CYS A 18 -42.80 17.44 27.14
C CYS A 18 -41.28 17.25 27.16
N LEU A 19 -40.66 17.26 28.34
CA LEU A 19 -39.21 17.06 28.48
C LEU A 19 -38.80 15.65 28.06
N SER A 20 -39.58 14.64 28.46
CA SER A 20 -39.35 13.24 28.06
C SER A 20 -39.48 13.06 26.55
N ALA A 21 -40.50 13.68 25.93
CA ALA A 21 -40.68 13.67 24.48
C ALA A 21 -39.52 14.37 23.75
N LEU A 22 -39.04 15.51 24.25
CA LEU A 22 -37.88 16.21 23.72
C LEU A 22 -36.61 15.34 23.76
N PHE A 23 -36.34 14.69 24.89
CA PHE A 23 -35.18 13.79 25.01
C PHE A 23 -35.32 12.57 24.11
N ALA A 24 -36.52 11.99 23.98
CA ALA A 24 -36.76 10.87 23.08
C ALA A 24 -36.54 11.27 21.61
N SER A 25 -37.07 12.42 21.18
CA SER A 25 -36.87 12.95 19.83
C SER A 25 -35.40 13.28 19.56
N PHE A 26 -34.71 13.90 20.53
CA PHE A 26 -33.29 14.20 20.40
C PHE A 26 -32.42 12.94 20.33
N GLY A 27 -32.71 11.94 21.17
CA GLY A 27 -32.05 10.65 21.14
C GLY A 27 -32.26 9.92 19.81
N TYR A 28 -33.49 9.93 19.28
CA TYR A 28 -33.79 9.37 17.96
C TYR A 28 -33.04 10.11 16.85
N TYR A 29 -33.02 11.43 16.88
CA TYR A 29 -32.27 12.25 15.93
C TYR A 29 -30.76 11.92 15.94
N LEU A 30 -30.16 11.79 17.13
CA LEU A 30 -28.76 11.40 17.26
C LEU A 30 -28.52 9.98 16.73
N ARG A 31 -29.42 9.04 17.01
CA ARG A 31 -29.33 7.67 16.51
C ARG A 31 -29.35 7.62 14.99
N VAL A 32 -30.33 8.27 14.36
CA VAL A 32 -30.44 8.36 12.89
C VAL A 32 -29.19 9.01 12.29
N ARG A 33 -28.65 10.05 12.94
CA ARG A 33 -27.42 10.72 12.48
C ARG A 33 -26.16 9.86 12.65
N MET A 34 -26.12 8.94 13.61
CA MET A 34 -25.03 7.98 13.76
C MET A 34 -25.15 6.85 12.74
N GLU A 35 -26.35 6.33 12.53
CA GLU A 35 -26.63 5.28 11.55
C GLU A 35 -26.30 5.78 10.13
N SER A 36 -26.71 7.00 9.76
CA SER A 36 -26.41 7.58 8.43
C SER A 36 -24.92 7.85 8.17
N LYS A 37 -24.08 7.79 9.21
CA LYS A 37 -22.62 7.92 9.09
C LYS A 37 -21.91 6.58 9.08
N LYS A 38 -22.59 5.49 9.45
CA LYS A 38 -21.98 4.16 9.58
C LYS A 38 -21.40 3.68 8.25
N ASN A 39 -22.16 3.83 7.18
CA ASN A 39 -21.73 3.43 5.84
C ASN A 39 -20.55 4.28 5.35
N ALA A 40 -20.60 5.59 5.57
CA ALA A 40 -19.48 6.48 5.24
C ALA A 40 -18.19 6.11 5.99
N LYS A 41 -18.30 5.74 7.27
CA LYS A 41 -17.17 5.27 8.08
C LYS A 41 -16.62 3.93 7.59
N HIS A 42 -17.49 3.03 7.15
CA HIS A 42 -17.07 1.74 6.61
C HIS A 42 -16.30 1.91 5.28
N VAL A 43 -16.82 2.74 4.38
CA VAL A 43 -16.11 3.10 3.14
C VAL A 43 -14.78 3.80 3.44
N LEU A 44 -14.74 4.69 4.45
CA LEU A 44 -13.52 5.38 4.86
C LEU A 44 -12.46 4.39 5.36
N TYR A 45 -12.86 3.40 6.14
CA TYR A 45 -11.98 2.33 6.60
C TYR A 45 -11.38 1.54 5.43
N LEU A 46 -12.20 1.14 4.46
CA LEU A 46 -11.72 0.38 3.31
C LEU A 46 -10.75 1.19 2.44
N LEU A 47 -11.02 2.48 2.20
CA LEU A 47 -10.08 3.36 1.49
C LEU A 47 -8.76 3.55 2.25
N LEU A 48 -8.79 3.62 3.58
CA LEU A 48 -7.58 3.67 4.39
C LEU A 48 -6.78 2.36 4.31
N GLU A 49 -7.45 1.21 4.28
CA GLU A 49 -6.80 -0.10 4.14
C GLU A 49 -6.19 -0.28 2.76
N ILE A 50 -6.88 0.17 1.70
CA ILE A 50 -6.34 0.24 0.34
C ILE A 50 -5.10 1.13 0.32
N ARG A 51 -5.19 2.36 0.87
CA ARG A 51 -4.04 3.28 0.95
C ARG A 51 -2.88 2.66 1.71
N ARG A 52 -3.13 1.99 2.85
CA ARG A 52 -2.08 1.32 3.63
C ARG A 52 -1.42 0.23 2.79
N SER A 53 -2.21 -0.68 2.23
CA SER A 53 -1.71 -1.79 1.41
C SER A 53 -0.88 -1.29 0.24
N LEU A 54 -1.29 -0.19 -0.41
CA LEU A 54 -0.50 0.43 -1.48
C LEU A 54 0.83 1.00 -0.96
N LEU A 55 0.84 1.68 0.18
CA LEU A 55 2.06 2.27 0.73
C LEU A 55 3.03 1.22 1.32
N THR A 56 2.52 0.11 1.86
CA THR A 56 3.33 -0.92 2.52
C THR A 56 3.71 -2.08 1.60
N GLU A 57 2.84 -2.45 0.64
CA GLU A 57 2.99 -3.66 -0.17
C GLU A 57 3.34 -3.35 -1.63
N LEU A 58 2.99 -2.17 -2.17
CA LEU A 58 3.36 -1.79 -3.53
C LEU A 58 4.70 -1.06 -3.55
N PHE A 59 5.74 -1.84 -3.82
CA PHE A 59 7.10 -1.36 -3.95
C PHE A 59 7.60 -1.46 -5.40
N ASP A 60 8.67 -0.72 -5.72
CA ASP A 60 9.30 -0.80 -7.05
C ASP A 60 10.25 -2.02 -7.11
N PRO A 61 9.95 -3.06 -7.93
CA PRO A 61 10.76 -4.28 -8.00
C PRO A 61 12.21 -4.02 -8.40
N VAL A 62 12.46 -3.00 -9.22
CA VAL A 62 13.81 -2.64 -9.68
C VAL A 62 14.61 -1.97 -8.56
N ALA A 63 13.99 -1.05 -7.83
CA ALA A 63 14.63 -0.41 -6.69
C ALA A 63 14.91 -1.40 -5.55
N ILE A 64 14.03 -2.38 -5.33
CA ILE A 64 14.21 -3.43 -4.32
C ILE A 64 15.23 -4.47 -4.72
N SER A 65 15.25 -4.90 -5.99
CA SER A 65 16.25 -5.85 -6.46
C SER A 65 17.65 -5.28 -6.28
N SER A 66 17.87 -4.01 -6.63
CA SER A 66 19.14 -3.31 -6.38
C SER A 66 19.49 -3.25 -4.88
N ARG A 67 18.54 -2.90 -4.01
CA ARG A 67 18.79 -2.85 -2.55
C ARG A 67 19.08 -4.22 -1.95
N TYR A 68 18.38 -5.25 -2.39
CA TYR A 68 18.63 -6.63 -1.97
C TYR A 68 20.02 -7.09 -2.41
N LEU A 69 20.48 -6.72 -3.61
CA LEU A 69 21.84 -7.02 -4.06
C LEU A 69 22.89 -6.33 -3.19
N THR A 70 22.69 -5.06 -2.83
CA THR A 70 23.57 -4.36 -1.89
C THR A 70 23.59 -5.04 -0.52
N TYR A 71 22.42 -5.44 -0.01
CA TYR A 71 22.31 -6.19 1.24
C TYR A 71 23.02 -7.54 1.19
N PHE A 72 22.82 -8.29 0.11
CA PHE A 72 23.41 -9.61 -0.10
C PHE A 72 24.94 -9.53 -0.28
N SER A 73 25.45 -8.54 -1.03
CA SER A 73 26.90 -8.28 -1.14
C SER A 73 27.51 -7.99 0.24
N LYS A 74 26.84 -7.20 1.08
CA LYS A 74 27.28 -6.96 2.46
C LYS A 74 27.32 -8.24 3.29
N LEU A 75 26.28 -9.06 3.21
CA LEU A 75 26.20 -10.33 3.95
C LEU A 75 27.28 -11.34 3.49
N LEU A 76 27.63 -11.34 2.21
CA LEU A 76 28.75 -12.13 1.68
C LEU A 76 30.11 -11.62 2.19
N ARG A 77 30.31 -10.29 2.22
CA ARG A 77 31.50 -9.67 2.79
C ARG A 77 31.66 -9.98 4.28
N ASP A 78 30.57 -9.94 5.03
CA ASP A 78 30.55 -10.29 6.45
C ASP A 78 30.95 -11.77 6.67
N LYS A 79 30.69 -12.65 5.69
CA LYS A 79 31.14 -14.05 5.68
C LYS A 79 32.54 -14.27 5.06
N GLY A 80 33.24 -13.20 4.67
CA GLY A 80 34.62 -13.23 4.16
C GLY A 80 34.75 -13.48 2.66
N LEU A 81 33.66 -13.37 1.89
CA LEU A 81 33.70 -13.35 0.43
C LEU A 81 33.68 -11.91 -0.05
N ASP A 82 34.76 -11.45 -0.70
CA ASP A 82 34.74 -10.15 -1.35
C ASP A 82 33.93 -10.26 -2.65
N PHE A 83 32.68 -9.83 -2.59
CA PHE A 83 31.72 -9.92 -3.67
C PHE A 83 31.47 -8.54 -4.26
N ASP A 84 31.96 -8.31 -5.48
CA ASP A 84 31.66 -7.12 -6.25
C ASP A 84 30.37 -7.31 -7.06
N GLU A 85 29.40 -6.42 -6.88
CA GLU A 85 28.11 -6.42 -7.57
C GLU A 85 28.28 -6.33 -9.10
N SER A 86 29.44 -5.83 -9.57
CA SER A 86 29.81 -5.74 -10.99
C SER A 86 30.11 -7.11 -11.64
N GLN A 87 30.42 -8.13 -10.82
CA GLN A 87 30.72 -9.49 -11.28
C GLN A 87 29.47 -10.38 -11.34
N LEU A 88 28.32 -9.88 -10.87
CA LEU A 88 27.06 -10.59 -10.93
C LEU A 88 26.55 -10.62 -12.38
N PRO A 89 26.24 -11.81 -12.95
CA PRO A 89 25.66 -11.90 -14.29
C PRO A 89 24.36 -11.09 -14.37
N ASP A 90 24.17 -10.36 -15.48
CA ASP A 90 22.93 -9.60 -15.72
C ASP A 90 21.68 -10.49 -15.64
N GLU A 91 21.82 -11.78 -15.98
CA GLU A 91 20.81 -12.82 -15.85
C GLU A 91 20.32 -13.00 -14.41
N PHE A 92 21.20 -12.84 -13.43
CA PHE A 92 20.83 -12.93 -12.01
C PHE A 92 20.03 -11.71 -11.57
N ARG A 93 20.42 -10.50 -12.02
CA ARG A 93 19.64 -9.27 -11.77
C ARG A 93 18.23 -9.40 -12.35
N LEU A 94 18.12 -9.99 -13.55
CA LEU A 94 16.87 -10.24 -14.24
C LEU A 94 16.01 -11.30 -13.53
N LEU A 95 16.62 -12.37 -13.04
CA LEU A 95 15.95 -13.40 -12.21
C LEU A 95 15.38 -12.80 -10.92
N LEU A 96 16.16 -11.93 -10.26
CA LEU A 96 15.76 -11.28 -9.02
C LEU A 96 14.61 -10.29 -9.25
N SER A 97 14.66 -9.50 -10.33
CA SER A 97 13.55 -8.63 -10.75
C SER A 97 12.28 -9.47 -10.98
N ASN A 98 12.38 -10.55 -11.76
CA ASN A 98 11.26 -11.47 -12.02
C ASN A 98 10.66 -12.08 -10.75
N PHE A 99 11.48 -12.39 -9.76
CA PHE A 99 11.02 -12.90 -8.48
C PHE A 99 10.18 -11.86 -7.73
N PHE A 100 10.70 -10.63 -7.58
CA PHE A 100 9.96 -9.55 -6.93
C PHE A 100 8.72 -9.11 -7.72
N GLU A 101 8.75 -9.21 -9.05
CA GLU A 101 7.58 -8.98 -9.90
C GLU A 101 6.47 -10.00 -9.66
N LYS A 102 6.81 -11.28 -9.49
CA LYS A 102 5.82 -12.31 -9.15
C LYS A 102 5.21 -12.08 -7.76
N ILE A 103 6.03 -11.69 -6.79
CA ILE A 103 5.54 -11.31 -5.45
C ILE A 103 4.58 -10.13 -5.56
N LEU A 104 4.98 -9.07 -6.27
CA LEU A 104 4.15 -7.88 -6.45
C LEU A 104 2.83 -8.20 -7.18
N GLY A 105 2.89 -9.05 -8.21
CA GLY A 105 1.71 -9.56 -8.91
C GLY A 105 0.75 -10.32 -8.00
N SER A 106 1.28 -11.18 -7.13
CA SER A 106 0.49 -11.89 -6.12
C SER A 106 -0.16 -10.94 -5.10
N LEU A 107 0.58 -9.93 -4.63
CA LEU A 107 0.06 -8.92 -3.71
C LEU A 107 -1.06 -8.10 -4.36
N CYS A 108 -0.93 -7.73 -5.64
CA CYS A 108 -2.00 -7.03 -6.36
C CYS A 108 -3.29 -7.87 -6.43
N VAL A 109 -3.17 -9.18 -6.68
CA VAL A 109 -4.33 -10.09 -6.72
C VAL A 109 -4.96 -10.27 -5.33
N ASP A 110 -4.15 -10.33 -4.27
CA ASP A 110 -4.67 -10.36 -2.89
C ASP A 110 -5.41 -9.06 -2.55
N ILE A 111 -4.85 -7.90 -2.87
CA ILE A 111 -5.52 -6.60 -2.66
C ILE A 111 -6.84 -6.53 -3.43
N GLU A 112 -6.83 -6.95 -4.70
CA GLU A 112 -8.01 -6.95 -5.57
C GLU A 112 -9.13 -7.81 -5.00
N SER A 113 -8.83 -9.04 -4.58
CA SER A 113 -9.83 -9.96 -4.00
C SER A 113 -10.26 -9.57 -2.58
N ARG A 114 -9.33 -9.14 -1.72
CA ARG A 114 -9.59 -8.83 -0.30
C ARG A 114 -10.26 -7.48 -0.09
N LEU A 115 -9.94 -6.47 -0.90
CA LEU A 115 -10.33 -5.08 -0.61
C LEU A 115 -11.27 -4.47 -1.65
N LEU A 116 -11.19 -4.87 -2.92
CA LEU A 116 -12.00 -4.23 -3.97
C LEU A 116 -13.47 -4.67 -3.91
N GLU A 117 -13.73 -5.97 -3.74
CA GLU A 117 -15.10 -6.47 -3.66
C GLU A 117 -15.86 -5.94 -2.42
N PRO A 118 -15.26 -5.92 -1.21
CA PRO A 118 -15.90 -5.27 -0.06
C PRO A 118 -16.07 -3.76 -0.26
N TYR A 119 -15.15 -3.10 -0.94
CA TYR A 119 -15.25 -1.66 -1.25
C TYR A 119 -16.47 -1.37 -2.12
N GLU A 120 -16.72 -2.16 -3.15
CA GLU A 120 -17.90 -2.00 -4.02
C GLU A 120 -19.20 -2.17 -3.26
N LYS A 121 -19.28 -3.21 -2.41
CA LYS A 121 -20.45 -3.43 -1.56
C LYS A 121 -20.67 -2.25 -0.62
N ALA A 122 -19.61 -1.72 -0.02
CA ALA A 122 -19.70 -0.57 0.87
C ALA A 122 -20.13 0.72 0.14
N ILE A 123 -19.66 0.95 -1.09
CA ILE A 123 -20.10 2.07 -1.93
C ILE A 123 -21.56 1.92 -2.33
N PHE A 124 -22.01 0.71 -2.66
CA PHE A 124 -23.41 0.44 -2.96
C PHE A 124 -24.30 0.75 -1.74
N GLU A 125 -23.92 0.31 -0.54
CA GLU A 125 -24.65 0.65 0.68
C GLU A 125 -24.64 2.16 0.97
N LEU A 126 -23.49 2.83 0.78
CA LEU A 126 -23.39 4.29 0.89
C LEU A 126 -24.29 5.01 -0.11
N SER A 127 -24.48 4.46 -1.32
CA SER A 127 -25.30 5.08 -2.36
C SER A 127 -26.78 5.18 -1.99
N LYS A 128 -27.27 4.28 -1.14
CA LYS A 128 -28.66 4.30 -0.63
C LYS A 128 -28.93 5.52 0.26
N GLU A 129 -27.91 6.03 0.94
CA GLU A 129 -28.02 7.18 1.84
C GLU A 129 -27.46 8.47 1.23
N ASN A 130 -26.36 8.37 0.48
CA ASN A 130 -25.58 9.49 -0.04
C ASN A 130 -25.15 9.23 -1.51
N PRO A 131 -26.08 9.26 -2.47
CA PRO A 131 -25.81 8.86 -3.86
C PRO A 131 -24.80 9.77 -4.57
N ILE A 132 -24.78 11.07 -4.27
CA ILE A 132 -23.84 12.03 -4.88
C ILE A 132 -22.40 11.71 -4.49
N ILE A 133 -22.19 11.33 -3.22
CA ILE A 133 -20.85 11.00 -2.71
C ILE A 133 -20.42 9.64 -3.25
N ALA A 134 -21.32 8.64 -3.23
CA ALA A 134 -21.04 7.33 -3.81
C ALA A 134 -20.66 7.43 -5.30
N HIS A 135 -21.35 8.28 -6.08
CA HIS A 135 -21.01 8.54 -7.48
C HIS A 135 -19.63 9.21 -7.64
N ARG A 136 -19.24 10.08 -6.71
CA ARG A 136 -17.92 10.74 -6.74
C ARG A 136 -16.78 9.80 -6.37
N LEU A 137 -17.02 8.78 -5.56
CA LEU A 137 -16.04 7.80 -5.08
C LEU A 137 -15.75 6.70 -6.13
N ARG A 138 -15.57 7.11 -7.38
CA ARG A 138 -15.39 6.23 -8.55
C ARG A 138 -13.96 5.69 -8.66
N THR A 139 -13.39 5.35 -7.51
CA THR A 139 -12.00 4.93 -7.32
C THR A 139 -11.73 3.54 -7.85
N LYS A 140 -12.75 2.67 -7.97
CA LYS A 140 -12.59 1.30 -8.46
C LYS A 140 -11.91 1.26 -9.83
N ASP A 141 -12.44 2.03 -10.79
CA ASP A 141 -11.90 2.07 -12.16
C ASP A 141 -10.45 2.60 -12.15
N GLN A 142 -10.14 3.53 -11.26
CA GLN A 142 -8.80 4.11 -11.10
C GLN A 142 -7.83 3.16 -10.39
N ILE A 143 -8.31 2.40 -9.40
CA ILE A 143 -7.57 1.33 -8.70
C ILE A 143 -7.19 0.27 -9.71
N LEU A 144 -8.16 -0.24 -10.47
CA LEU A 144 -7.96 -1.25 -11.51
C LEU A 144 -7.02 -0.75 -12.62
N GLN A 145 -7.23 0.47 -13.13
CA GLN A 145 -6.31 1.07 -14.11
C GLN A 145 -4.90 1.21 -13.55
N THR A 146 -4.74 1.62 -12.28
CA THR A 146 -3.41 1.75 -11.67
C THR A 146 -2.74 0.39 -11.52
N PHE A 147 -3.49 -0.64 -11.11
CA PHE A 147 -2.98 -2.00 -11.05
C PHE A 147 -2.63 -2.55 -12.43
N ASP A 148 -3.46 -2.31 -13.45
CA ASP A 148 -3.18 -2.71 -14.83
C ASP A 148 -1.96 -1.98 -15.40
N HIS A 149 -1.81 -0.69 -15.11
CA HIS A 149 -0.63 0.08 -15.46
C HIS A 149 0.61 -0.42 -14.72
N CYS A 150 0.51 -0.84 -13.45
CA CYS A 150 1.60 -1.49 -12.74
C CYS A 150 1.95 -2.83 -13.38
N LYS A 151 0.97 -3.71 -13.61
CA LYS A 151 1.14 -5.01 -14.28
C LYS A 151 1.76 -4.86 -15.68
N LYS A 152 1.35 -3.84 -16.44
CA LYS A 152 1.87 -3.54 -17.78
C LYS A 152 3.29 -2.96 -17.72
N ALA A 153 3.53 -1.97 -16.86
CA ALA A 153 4.86 -1.40 -16.68
C ALA A 153 5.89 -2.43 -16.18
N ILE A 154 5.43 -3.46 -15.45
CA ILE A 154 6.24 -4.61 -15.04
C ILE A 154 6.58 -5.50 -16.26
N LYS A 155 5.59 -5.88 -17.07
CA LYS A 155 5.82 -6.65 -18.30
C LYS A 155 6.74 -5.91 -19.29
N ASP A 156 6.58 -4.60 -19.42
CA ASP A 156 7.37 -3.79 -20.35
C ASP A 156 8.83 -3.63 -19.86
N SER A 157 9.08 -3.56 -18.54
CA SER A 157 10.45 -3.60 -17.97
C SER A 157 11.20 -4.88 -18.35
N ASN A 158 10.51 -6.02 -18.34
CA ASN A 158 11.08 -7.30 -18.73
C ASN A 158 11.50 -7.34 -20.21
N ASN A 159 10.69 -6.75 -21.08
CA ASN A 159 11.02 -6.65 -22.50
C ASN A 159 12.20 -5.70 -22.77
N ILE A 160 12.36 -4.63 -21.99
CA ILE A 160 13.47 -3.67 -22.11
C ILE A 160 14.80 -4.27 -21.60
N LEU A 161 14.75 -5.07 -20.52
CA LEU A 161 15.93 -5.80 -20.02
C LEU A 161 16.36 -6.94 -20.97
N MET A 162 15.44 -7.48 -21.77
CA MET A 162 15.73 -8.48 -22.81
C MET A 162 16.35 -7.89 -24.09
N VAL A 163 16.30 -6.56 -24.28
CA VAL A 163 17.02 -5.92 -25.39
C VAL A 163 18.51 -5.95 -25.04
N LYS A 164 19.23 -6.92 -25.60
CA LYS A 164 20.69 -6.90 -25.73
C LYS A 164 21.09 -5.72 -26.63
N SER A 165 21.00 -4.50 -26.10
CA SER A 165 21.59 -3.35 -26.76
C SER A 165 23.03 -3.22 -26.29
N ASN A 166 23.97 -3.07 -27.23
CA ASN A 166 25.39 -2.86 -26.93
C ASN A 166 25.66 -1.50 -26.23
N GLU A 167 24.61 -0.71 -25.99
CA GLU A 167 24.68 0.62 -25.38
C GLU A 167 24.01 0.65 -24.00
N LYS A 168 24.79 0.32 -22.96
CA LYS A 168 24.43 0.52 -21.54
C LYS A 168 23.78 1.89 -21.21
N PRO A 169 24.18 3.02 -21.82
CA PRO A 169 23.58 4.34 -21.53
C PRO A 169 22.09 4.41 -21.91
N LEU A 170 21.71 3.81 -23.04
CA LEU A 170 20.33 3.82 -23.53
C LEU A 170 19.43 2.94 -22.66
N GLN A 171 19.95 1.79 -22.21
CA GLN A 171 19.25 0.86 -21.33
C GLN A 171 18.99 1.48 -19.95
N ASN A 172 19.99 2.17 -19.39
CA ASN A 172 19.84 2.93 -18.15
C ASN A 172 18.81 4.06 -18.30
N HIS A 173 18.86 4.81 -19.40
CA HIS A 173 17.93 5.91 -19.66
C HIS A 173 16.47 5.42 -19.85
N MET A 174 16.27 4.23 -20.44
CA MET A 174 14.94 3.62 -20.56
C MET A 174 14.44 3.11 -19.21
N THR A 175 15.31 2.49 -18.41
CA THR A 175 14.98 1.98 -17.08
C THR A 175 14.57 3.13 -16.15
N ASP A 176 15.30 4.25 -16.20
CA ASP A 176 14.98 5.47 -15.46
C ASP A 176 13.66 6.11 -15.92
N ARG A 177 13.38 6.10 -17.23
CA ARG A 177 12.09 6.60 -17.74
C ARG A 177 10.93 5.76 -17.23
N VAL A 178 11.07 4.43 -17.24
CA VAL A 178 10.02 3.51 -16.78
C VAL A 178 9.79 3.63 -15.28
N SER A 179 10.85 3.71 -14.46
CA SER A 179 10.74 3.91 -13.01
C SER A 179 10.12 5.26 -12.64
N ASN A 180 10.50 6.33 -13.35
CA ASN A 180 9.92 7.66 -13.15
C ASN A 180 8.45 7.73 -13.58
N LEU A 181 8.07 7.07 -14.67
CA LEU A 181 6.69 7.03 -15.13
C LEU A 181 5.81 6.22 -14.14
N ARG A 182 6.31 5.09 -13.67
CA ARG A 182 5.67 4.24 -12.65
C ARG A 182 5.44 5.01 -11.35
N SER A 183 6.47 5.65 -10.81
CA SER A 183 6.36 6.44 -9.59
C SER A 183 5.40 7.63 -9.76
N SER A 184 5.41 8.31 -10.92
CA SER A 184 4.49 9.42 -11.21
C SER A 184 3.02 8.97 -11.24
N VAL A 185 2.71 7.86 -11.92
CA VAL A 185 1.35 7.28 -11.96
C VAL A 185 0.89 6.87 -10.57
N PHE A 186 1.75 6.18 -9.82
CA PHE A 186 1.45 5.76 -8.46
C PHE A 186 1.20 6.94 -7.52
N ASN A 187 2.01 8.00 -7.61
CA ASN A 187 1.82 9.20 -6.79
C ASN A 187 0.51 9.92 -7.11
N LYS A 188 0.15 10.04 -8.40
CA LYS A 188 -1.13 10.64 -8.81
C LYS A 188 -2.30 9.83 -8.27
N PHE A 189 -2.18 8.52 -8.22
CA PHE A 189 -3.20 7.65 -7.67
C PHE A 189 -3.34 7.82 -6.14
N ILE A 190 -2.23 7.82 -5.39
CA ILE A 190 -2.23 8.12 -3.95
C ILE A 190 -2.80 9.52 -3.67
N ASP A 191 -2.43 10.53 -4.45
CA ASP A 191 -2.98 11.89 -4.30
C ASP A 191 -4.50 11.93 -4.58
N THR A 192 -5.01 11.05 -5.44
CA THR A 192 -6.44 10.95 -5.73
C THR A 192 -7.18 10.25 -4.60
N LEU A 193 -6.63 9.14 -4.09
CA LEU A 193 -7.12 8.47 -2.88
C LEU A 193 -7.16 9.42 -1.68
N ASP A 194 -6.11 10.22 -1.48
CA ASP A 194 -6.02 11.19 -0.38
C ASP A 194 -7.14 12.25 -0.49
N LYS A 195 -7.45 12.73 -1.70
CA LYS A 195 -8.57 13.66 -1.92
C LYS A 195 -9.91 13.03 -1.56
N GLU A 196 -10.14 11.78 -1.96
CA GLU A 196 -11.38 11.06 -1.65
C GLU A 196 -11.52 10.77 -0.15
N LEU A 197 -10.44 10.38 0.53
CA LEU A 197 -10.38 10.25 1.98
C LEU A 197 -10.75 11.55 2.69
N LEU A 198 -10.27 12.70 2.20
CA LEU A 198 -10.62 14.01 2.77
C LEU A 198 -12.09 14.38 2.53
N ILE A 199 -12.66 14.03 1.38
CA ILE A 199 -14.09 14.25 1.11
C ILE A 199 -14.94 13.39 2.06
N LEU A 200 -14.62 12.11 2.18
CA LEU A 200 -15.39 11.15 2.96
C LEU A 200 -15.27 11.37 4.47
N SER A 201 -14.09 11.73 4.94
CA SER A 201 -13.86 12.02 6.36
C SER A 201 -14.63 13.24 6.87
N LYS A 202 -14.89 14.26 6.02
CA LYS A 202 -15.77 15.39 6.36
C LYS A 202 -17.19 14.94 6.70
N ILE A 203 -17.70 13.93 6.01
CA ILE A 203 -19.05 13.38 6.23
C ILE A 203 -19.09 12.57 7.52
N CYS A 204 -18.02 11.80 7.79
CA CYS A 204 -17.88 11.02 9.02
C CYS A 204 -17.86 11.94 10.26
N GLY A 205 -17.13 13.05 10.20
CA GLY A 205 -17.10 14.06 11.26
C GLY A 205 -15.80 14.85 11.33
N GLY A 206 -15.79 15.91 12.14
CA GLY A 206 -14.62 16.78 12.28
C GLY A 206 -13.39 16.08 12.88
N LYS A 207 -13.60 15.07 13.74
CA LYS A 207 -12.51 14.28 14.34
C LYS A 207 -11.84 13.39 13.29
N GLU A 208 -12.65 12.68 12.51
CA GLU A 208 -12.20 11.85 11.41
C GLU A 208 -11.50 12.70 10.35
N PHE A 209 -12.05 13.86 9.97
CA PHE A 209 -11.40 14.78 9.04
C PHE A 209 -10.02 15.25 9.52
N LYS A 210 -9.89 15.68 10.78
CA LYS A 210 -8.59 16.07 11.35
C LYS A 210 -7.58 14.93 11.34
N SER A 211 -8.04 13.71 11.62
CA SER A 211 -7.17 12.51 11.66
C SER A 211 -6.71 12.12 10.26
N CYS A 212 -7.64 12.07 9.29
CA CYS A 212 -7.32 11.83 7.88
C CYS A 212 -6.40 12.91 7.32
N LYS A 213 -6.64 14.19 7.61
CA LYS A 213 -5.78 15.28 7.17
C LYS A 213 -4.33 15.11 7.64
N LYS A 214 -4.12 14.75 8.91
CA LYS A 214 -2.78 14.44 9.43
C LYS A 214 -2.14 13.24 8.73
N LEU A 215 -2.92 12.18 8.46
CA LEU A 215 -2.46 10.98 7.76
C LEU A 215 -2.07 11.26 6.30
N THR A 216 -2.79 12.14 5.60
CA THR A 216 -2.50 12.53 4.20
C THR A 216 -1.36 13.55 4.11
N GLU A 217 -1.21 14.42 5.11
CA GLU A 217 -0.12 15.41 5.17
C GLU A 217 1.22 14.77 5.55
N ASN A 218 1.20 13.76 6.41
CA ASN A 218 2.32 12.84 6.57
C ASN A 218 2.41 11.96 5.31
N LYS A 219 2.93 12.54 4.22
CA LYS A 219 3.47 11.81 3.07
C LYS A 219 4.74 11.04 3.42
N SER A 220 4.85 10.55 4.64
CA SER A 220 5.67 9.40 4.94
C SER A 220 5.10 8.26 4.10
N ARG A 221 5.53 8.20 2.83
CA ARG A 221 5.95 6.95 2.25
C ARG A 221 6.77 6.35 3.37
N GLU A 222 6.23 5.38 4.11
CA GLU A 222 7.07 4.45 4.82
C GLU A 222 7.98 3.94 3.72
N LYS A 223 9.17 4.53 3.67
CA LYS A 223 10.02 4.46 2.50
C LYS A 223 10.31 2.98 2.31
N LEU A 224 10.62 2.59 1.09
CA LEU A 224 11.40 1.40 0.78
C LEU A 224 12.60 1.17 1.75
N ASP A 225 12.99 2.17 2.56
CA ASP A 225 14.03 2.13 3.59
C ASP A 225 13.70 1.20 4.78
N ASN A 226 12.44 0.81 5.00
CA ASN A 226 12.07 -0.06 6.13
C ASN A 226 11.83 -1.53 5.75
N ILE A 227 12.18 -1.95 4.53
CA ILE A 227 12.11 -3.37 4.18
C ILE A 227 13.25 -4.09 4.89
N ASP A 228 12.89 -4.81 5.95
CA ASP A 228 13.83 -5.61 6.73
C ASP A 228 14.17 -6.91 5.97
N PHE A 229 15.29 -6.88 5.26
CA PHE A 229 15.81 -8.06 4.56
C PHE A 229 16.39 -9.12 5.51
N SER A 230 16.57 -8.81 6.80
CA SER A 230 17.12 -9.75 7.78
C SER A 230 16.24 -10.97 8.03
N VAL A 231 14.94 -10.87 7.70
CA VAL A 231 14.00 -12.00 7.75
C VAL A 231 14.47 -13.16 6.86
N PHE A 232 15.20 -12.86 5.79
CA PHE A 232 15.75 -13.87 4.88
C PHE A 232 17.11 -14.42 5.33
N ASP A 233 17.77 -13.83 6.34
CA ASP A 233 19.13 -14.19 6.75
C ASP A 233 19.28 -15.64 7.16
N ARG A 234 18.25 -16.21 7.82
CA ARG A 234 18.29 -17.62 8.24
C ARG A 234 18.29 -18.56 7.03
N GLN A 235 17.50 -18.25 6.00
CA GLN A 235 17.45 -19.06 4.77
C GLN A 235 18.70 -18.84 3.93
N ILE A 236 19.15 -17.60 3.79
CA ILE A 236 20.35 -17.22 3.06
C ILE A 236 21.59 -17.84 3.72
N SER A 237 21.73 -17.75 5.04
CA SER A 237 22.83 -18.36 5.79
C SER A 237 22.77 -19.88 5.76
N GLY A 238 21.59 -20.49 5.86
CA GLY A 238 21.43 -21.94 5.71
C GLY A 238 21.88 -22.49 4.36
N PHE A 239 21.84 -21.66 3.31
CA PHE A 239 22.40 -22.00 1.99
C PHE A 239 23.90 -21.64 1.86
N LEU A 240 24.31 -20.47 2.38
CA LEU A 240 25.68 -19.97 2.25
C LEU A 240 26.68 -20.71 3.15
N ASP A 241 26.31 -21.05 4.38
CA ASP A 241 27.24 -21.68 5.34
C ASP A 241 27.77 -23.04 4.84
N PRO A 242 26.95 -23.95 4.29
CA PRO A 242 27.44 -25.19 3.70
C PRO A 242 28.34 -24.98 2.47
N LEU A 243 28.05 -23.95 1.65
CA LEU A 243 28.89 -23.61 0.50
C LEU A 243 30.24 -23.05 0.93
N MET A 244 30.25 -22.20 1.96
CA MET A 244 31.46 -21.64 2.55
C MET A 244 32.32 -22.72 3.22
N ASP A 245 31.70 -23.67 3.91
CA ASP A 245 32.39 -24.82 4.50
C ASP A 245 32.96 -25.75 3.41
N SER A 246 32.29 -25.86 2.27
CA SER A 246 32.78 -26.62 1.11
C SER A 246 33.94 -25.93 0.40
N LEU A 247 33.89 -24.60 0.27
CA LEU A 247 34.98 -23.78 -0.29
C LEU A 247 36.22 -23.76 0.61
N LYS A 248 36.05 -23.80 1.94
CA LYS A 248 37.17 -23.93 2.88
C LYS A 248 37.83 -25.32 2.86
N LYS A 249 37.09 -26.36 2.48
CA LYS A 249 37.59 -27.75 2.39
C LYS A 249 38.33 -28.07 1.10
N LYS A 250 38.19 -27.26 0.04
CA LYS A 250 39.00 -27.35 -1.18
C LYS A 250 39.77 -26.03 -1.37
N PRO A 251 41.08 -25.97 -1.06
CA PRO A 251 41.86 -24.82 -1.47
C PRO A 251 41.77 -24.73 -2.99
N ILE A 252 41.36 -23.57 -3.49
CA ILE A 252 41.33 -23.24 -4.91
C ILE A 252 42.77 -23.40 -5.40
N GLU A 253 43.08 -24.52 -6.07
CA GLU A 253 44.26 -24.60 -6.91
C GLU A 253 44.14 -23.45 -7.90
N LYS A 254 45.12 -22.54 -7.85
CA LYS A 254 45.26 -21.46 -8.82
C LYS A 254 45.14 -22.09 -10.20
N ILE A 255 44.10 -21.73 -10.95
CA ILE A 255 44.10 -21.89 -12.40
C ILE A 255 45.10 -20.86 -12.91
N THR A 256 46.38 -21.21 -12.81
CA THR A 256 47.48 -20.54 -13.49
C THR A 256 47.64 -21.16 -14.85
N THR A 257 48.03 -20.30 -15.80
CA THR A 257 48.59 -20.59 -17.12
C THR A 257 47.60 -21.14 -18.16
N ALA A 258 47.33 -20.36 -19.20
CA ALA A 258 48.18 -20.34 -20.39
C ALA A 258 48.16 -21.71 -21.08
N GLU A 259 47.04 -22.01 -21.74
CA GLU A 259 46.90 -23.04 -22.78
C GLU A 259 45.65 -22.69 -23.60
N ILE A 260 45.73 -21.56 -24.30
CA ILE A 260 44.99 -21.36 -25.54
C ILE A 260 46.05 -20.91 -26.54
N VAL A 261 46.71 -21.90 -27.15
CA VAL A 261 47.37 -21.78 -28.45
C VAL A 261 46.38 -22.31 -29.48
#